data_AF-A0A8S3IAT3-F1
#
_entry.id   AF-A0A8S3IAT3-F1
#
_cell.length_a   1.000
_cell.length_b   1.000
_cell.length_c   1.000
_cell.angle_alpha   90.00
_cell.angle_beta   90.00
_cell.angle_gamma   90.00
#
_symmetry.space_group_name_H-M   'P 1'
#
loop_
_entity.id
_entity.type
_entity.pdbx_description
1 polymer ?
#
loop_
_entity_poly.entity_id
_entity_poly.type
_entity_poly.pdbx_seq_one_letter_code
_entity_poly.pdbx_strand_id
1 'polypeptide(L)'
;MLEFPNVLCSQNAVTAAGNLLISIHKMVSQTQLPNEKQLIQDESDRLIDDLIPNLCTIINTTATRSLAQIALDTIKSILEEFKVDMLKHMALFEKIAHSVQKVLAYKTKCQQESDEDNEENGGGEGRDQDGRDDAEYDAMLITTGGDLLPVLTSIACAGNVQFFPGYLASVIPKLQKRL
;
A
#
# COMPACT_ATOMS: atom_id res chain seq x y z
N MET A 1 -9.83 -4.90 13.96
CA MET A 1 -8.95 -5.96 13.43
C MET A 1 -9.86 -7.00 12.79
N LEU A 2 -9.73 -7.25 11.47
CA LEU A 2 -10.50 -8.28 10.78
C LEU A 2 -9.95 -9.65 11.22
N GLU A 3 -10.45 -10.18 12.33
CA GLU A 3 -10.12 -11.52 12.82
C GLU A 3 -10.93 -12.55 12.03
N PHE A 4 -10.55 -12.77 10.78
CA PHE A 4 -11.04 -13.90 10.01
C PHE A 4 -9.88 -14.90 9.82
N PRO A 5 -10.06 -16.19 10.16
CA PRO A 5 -9.01 -17.19 10.01
C PRO A 5 -8.66 -17.47 8.53
N ASN A 6 -9.46 -16.95 7.59
CA ASN A 6 -9.28 -17.17 6.17
C ASN A 6 -8.69 -15.93 5.47
N VAL A 7 -7.49 -16.10 4.91
CA VAL A 7 -6.76 -15.06 4.16
C VAL A 7 -7.56 -14.54 2.96
N LEU A 8 -8.23 -15.42 2.21
CA LEU A 8 -9.04 -15.05 1.05
C LEU A 8 -10.21 -14.14 1.44
N CYS A 9 -10.84 -14.39 2.59
CA CYS A 9 -11.89 -13.51 3.10
C CYS A 9 -11.35 -12.11 3.40
N SER A 10 -10.16 -12.03 4.01
CA SER A 10 -9.49 -10.76 4.30
C SER A 10 -9.09 -10.01 3.03
N GLN A 11 -8.55 -10.72 2.03
CA GLN A 11 -8.22 -10.14 0.73
C GLN A 11 -9.46 -9.58 0.03
N ASN A 12 -10.55 -10.35 -0.02
CA ASN A 12 -11.80 -9.91 -0.63
C ASN A 12 -12.40 -8.71 0.10
N ALA A 13 -12.32 -8.68 1.44
CA ALA A 13 -12.80 -7.55 2.24
C ALA A 13 -11.99 -6.28 1.96
N VAL A 14 -10.66 -6.39 1.88
CA VAL A 14 -9.76 -5.27 1.53
C VAL A 14 -10.12 -4.71 0.15
N THR A 15 -10.22 -5.57 -0.85
CA THR A 15 -10.58 -5.16 -2.22
C THR A 15 -11.96 -4.52 -2.29
N ALA A 16 -12.96 -5.12 -1.61
CA ALA A 16 -14.32 -4.60 -1.59
C ALA A 16 -14.39 -3.22 -0.92
N ALA A 17 -13.69 -3.03 0.20
CA ALA A 17 -13.64 -1.75 0.90
C ALA A 17 -12.99 -0.64 0.05
N GLY A 18 -11.87 -0.94 -0.62
CA GLY A 18 -11.23 0.00 -1.53
C GLY A 18 -12.10 0.37 -2.73
N ASN A 19 -12.74 -0.62 -3.35
CA ASN A 19 -13.67 -0.38 -4.46
C ASN A 19 -14.88 0.45 -4.04
N LEU A 20 -15.43 0.20 -2.84
CA LEU A 20 -16.51 1.01 -2.29
C LEU A 20 -16.07 2.47 -2.10
N LEU A 21 -14.89 2.70 -1.54
CA LEU A 21 -14.34 4.05 -1.37
C LEU A 21 -14.17 4.77 -2.72
N ILE A 22 -13.60 4.09 -3.72
CA ILE A 22 -13.46 4.61 -5.08
C ILE A 22 -14.83 4.97 -5.68
N SER A 23 -15.83 4.10 -5.52
CA SER A 23 -17.20 4.34 -5.99
C SER A 23 -17.85 5.54 -5.31
N ILE A 24 -17.68 5.70 -4.00
CA ILE A 24 -18.19 6.86 -3.25
C ILE A 24 -17.53 8.14 -3.75
N HIS A 25 -16.20 8.15 -3.93
CA HIS A 25 -15.47 9.31 -4.46
C HIS A 25 -15.94 9.72 -5.86
N LYS A 26 -16.17 8.75 -6.75
CA LYS A 26 -16.77 8.99 -8.07
C LYS A 26 -18.16 9.61 -7.95
N MET A 27 -18.97 9.10 -7.02
CA MET A 27 -20.31 9.61 -6.77
C MET A 27 -20.28 11.08 -6.31
N VAL A 28 -19.34 11.48 -5.44
CA VAL A 28 -19.14 12.89 -5.06
C VAL A 28 -18.93 13.78 -6.29
N SER A 29 -18.12 13.32 -7.25
CA SER A 29 -17.81 14.07 -8.48
C SER A 29 -19.01 14.18 -9.43
N GLN A 30 -19.94 13.22 -9.37
CA GLN A 30 -21.12 13.15 -10.26
C GLN A 30 -22.35 13.85 -9.66
N THR A 31 -22.44 13.99 -8.34
CA THR A 31 -23.57 14.62 -7.65
C THR A 31 -23.54 16.14 -7.85
N GLN A 32 -24.65 16.69 -8.37
CA GLN A 32 -24.80 18.12 -8.65
C GLN A 32 -25.46 18.89 -7.49
N LEU A 33 -26.28 18.23 -6.68
CA LEU A 33 -26.98 18.84 -5.56
C LEU A 33 -26.01 19.11 -4.40
N PRO A 34 -25.79 20.37 -3.97
CA PRO A 34 -24.73 20.70 -3.01
C PRO A 34 -24.86 19.99 -1.66
N ASN A 35 -26.08 19.88 -1.12
CA ASN A 35 -26.31 19.23 0.18
C ASN A 35 -26.02 17.73 0.13
N GLU A 36 -26.45 17.04 -0.93
CA GLU A 36 -26.18 15.63 -1.12
C GLU A 36 -24.70 15.38 -1.38
N LYS A 37 -24.06 16.23 -2.19
CA LYS A 37 -22.63 16.17 -2.46
C LYS A 37 -21.82 16.27 -1.17
N GLN A 38 -22.16 17.23 -0.29
CA GLN A 38 -21.47 17.39 0.99
C GLN A 38 -21.65 16.15 1.87
N LEU A 39 -22.86 15.61 1.98
CA LEU A 39 -23.12 14.40 2.77
C LEU A 39 -22.30 13.20 2.27
N ILE A 40 -22.20 13.02 0.96
CA ILE A 40 -21.40 11.93 0.37
C ILE A 40 -19.90 12.18 0.58
N GLN A 41 -19.44 13.43 0.48
CA GLN A 41 -18.05 13.79 0.78
C GLN A 41 -17.70 13.47 2.23
N ASP A 42 -18.57 13.82 3.18
CA ASP A 42 -18.35 13.54 4.60
C ASP A 42 -18.21 12.03 4.89
N GLU A 43 -19.03 11.19 4.25
CA GLU A 43 -18.92 9.74 4.36
C GLU A 43 -17.68 9.17 3.64
N SER A 44 -17.29 9.78 2.51
CA SER A 44 -16.02 9.46 1.84
C SER A 44 -14.84 9.72 2.77
N ASP A 45 -14.81 10.88 3.42
CA ASP A 45 -13.72 11.30 4.28
C ASP A 45 -13.60 10.39 5.51
N ARG A 46 -14.72 10.01 6.13
CA ARG A 46 -14.74 9.03 7.22
C ARG A 46 -14.19 7.68 6.80
N LEU A 47 -14.62 7.18 5.64
CA LEU A 47 -14.13 5.89 5.15
C LEU A 47 -12.63 5.94 4.83
N ILE A 48 -12.10 7.06 4.33
CA ILE A 48 -10.66 7.26 4.11
C ILE A 48 -9.88 7.19 5.43
N ASP A 49 -10.37 7.93 6.43
CA ASP A 49 -9.75 8.03 7.75
C ASP A 49 -9.71 6.69 8.49
N ASP A 50 -10.64 5.77 8.21
CA ASP A 50 -10.62 4.41 8.74
C ASP A 50 -9.83 3.43 7.85
N LEU A 51 -10.08 3.43 6.54
CA LEU A 51 -9.56 2.41 5.64
C LEU A 51 -8.06 2.54 5.40
N ILE A 52 -7.57 3.74 5.09
CA ILE A 52 -6.16 3.93 4.69
C ILE A 52 -5.21 3.57 5.84
N PRO A 53 -5.44 3.98 7.10
CA PRO A 53 -4.63 3.52 8.22
C PRO A 53 -4.62 2.00 8.37
N ASN A 54 -5.76 1.34 8.16
CA ASN A 54 -5.87 -0.12 8.26
C ASN A 54 -5.10 -0.82 7.14
N LEU A 55 -5.18 -0.34 5.90
CA LEU A 55 -4.38 -0.87 4.78
C LEU A 55 -2.88 -0.72 5.04
N CYS A 56 -2.46 0.45 5.51
CA CYS A 56 -1.06 0.68 5.89
C CYS A 56 -0.62 -0.26 7.03
N THR A 57 -1.47 -0.51 8.03
CA THR A 57 -1.18 -1.48 9.10
C THR A 57 -1.02 -2.89 8.52
N ILE A 58 -1.94 -3.33 7.67
CA ILE A 58 -1.87 -4.64 6.99
C ILE A 58 -0.54 -4.80 6.26
N ILE A 59 -0.15 -3.84 5.42
CA ILE A 59 1.10 -3.87 4.66
C ILE A 59 2.32 -4.04 5.57
N ASN A 60 2.34 -3.31 6.69
CA ASN A 60 3.52 -3.28 7.56
C ASN A 60 3.59 -4.48 8.51
N THR A 61 2.47 -5.05 8.94
CA THR A 61 2.42 -5.97 10.09
C THR A 61 1.83 -7.35 9.79
N THR A 62 1.25 -7.58 8.62
CA THR A 62 0.78 -8.93 8.25
C THR A 62 1.97 -9.88 8.07
N ALA A 63 1.81 -11.15 8.43
CA ALA A 63 2.75 -12.21 8.06
C ALA A 63 2.44 -12.76 6.64
N THR A 64 1.24 -12.50 6.11
CA THR A 64 0.83 -13.03 4.81
C THR A 64 1.20 -12.08 3.66
N ARG A 65 2.22 -12.44 2.87
CA ARG A 65 2.70 -11.66 1.71
C ARG A 65 1.57 -11.32 0.72
N SER A 66 0.74 -12.30 0.36
CA SER A 66 -0.38 -12.09 -0.56
C SER A 66 -1.46 -11.12 -0.04
N LEU A 67 -1.62 -10.99 1.28
CA LEU A 67 -2.50 -9.98 1.86
C LEU A 67 -1.87 -8.58 1.83
N ALA A 68 -0.55 -8.47 2.09
CA ALA A 68 0.17 -7.21 1.93
C ALA A 68 0.13 -6.72 0.47
N GLN A 69 0.28 -7.62 -0.49
CA GLN A 69 0.19 -7.31 -1.91
C GLN A 69 -1.20 -6.76 -2.27
N ILE A 70 -2.27 -7.45 -1.89
CA ILE A 70 -3.64 -6.98 -2.16
C ILE A 70 -3.91 -5.60 -1.51
N ALA A 71 -3.37 -5.35 -0.32
CA ALA A 71 -3.48 -4.03 0.32
C ALA A 71 -2.70 -2.94 -0.45
N LEU A 72 -1.51 -3.24 -0.99
CA LEU A 72 -0.75 -2.31 -1.84
C LEU A 72 -1.49 -2.03 -3.16
N ASP A 73 -2.00 -3.05 -3.82
CA ASP A 73 -2.78 -2.90 -5.07
C ASP A 73 -4.03 -2.04 -4.83
N THR A 74 -4.71 -2.28 -3.70
CA THR A 74 -5.89 -1.49 -3.30
C THR A 74 -5.52 -0.02 -3.08
N ILE A 75 -4.41 0.26 -2.39
CA ILE A 75 -3.90 1.64 -2.22
C ILE A 75 -3.58 2.26 -3.57
N LYS A 76 -2.94 1.53 -4.50
CA LYS A 76 -2.62 2.02 -5.84
C LYS A 76 -3.88 2.47 -6.57
N SER A 77 -4.92 1.63 -6.61
CA SER A 77 -6.19 1.99 -7.24
C SER A 77 -6.86 3.21 -6.60
N ILE A 78 -6.80 3.33 -5.26
CA ILE A 78 -7.32 4.51 -4.55
C ILE A 78 -6.54 5.76 -4.97
N LEU A 79 -5.21 5.73 -4.97
CA LEU A 79 -4.38 6.86 -5.37
C LEU A 79 -4.56 7.27 -6.83
N GLU A 80 -4.71 6.30 -7.73
CA GLU A 80 -4.94 6.55 -9.16
C GLU A 80 -6.29 7.23 -9.41
N GLU A 81 -7.31 6.91 -8.60
CA GLU A 81 -8.60 7.58 -8.68
C GLU A 81 -8.57 8.97 -8.02
N PHE A 82 -8.15 9.05 -6.76
CA PHE A 82 -8.18 10.28 -5.96
C PHE A 82 -7.16 11.33 -6.45
N LYS A 83 -6.00 10.89 -6.95
CA LYS A 83 -4.93 11.77 -7.45
C LYS A 83 -4.58 12.85 -6.41
N VAL A 84 -4.61 14.12 -6.82
CA VAL A 84 -4.26 15.27 -5.98
C VAL A 84 -5.25 15.46 -4.81
N ASP A 85 -6.48 14.95 -4.90
CA ASP A 85 -7.46 15.07 -3.81
C ASP A 85 -7.02 14.29 -2.57
N MET A 86 -6.15 13.28 -2.71
CA MET A 86 -5.55 12.58 -1.58
C MET A 86 -4.75 13.52 -0.65
N LEU A 87 -4.27 14.66 -1.17
CA LEU A 87 -3.53 15.63 -0.37
C LEU A 87 -4.40 16.43 0.60
N LYS A 88 -5.73 16.36 0.49
CA LYS A 88 -6.64 16.81 1.56
C LYS A 88 -6.40 16.01 2.84
N HIS A 89 -5.91 14.77 2.70
CA HIS A 89 -5.53 13.87 3.80
C HIS A 89 -4.00 13.69 3.86
N MET A 90 -3.26 14.80 3.94
CA MET A 90 -1.80 14.84 3.84
C MET A 90 -1.08 13.82 4.74
N ALA A 91 -1.54 13.65 5.98
CA ALA A 91 -0.96 12.68 6.93
C ALA A 91 -1.12 11.22 6.47
N LEU A 92 -2.24 10.91 5.80
CA LEU A 92 -2.48 9.58 5.24
C LEU A 92 -1.62 9.34 3.99
N PHE A 93 -1.46 10.35 3.13
CA PHE A 93 -0.54 10.30 1.99
C PHE A 93 0.91 10.01 2.44
N GLU A 94 1.40 10.70 3.48
CA GLU A 94 2.71 10.45 4.07
C GLU A 94 2.83 9.03 4.64
N LYS A 95 1.80 8.56 5.33
CA LYS A 95 1.75 7.18 5.87
C LYS A 95 1.82 6.12 4.77
N ILE A 96 1.14 6.35 3.64
CA ILE A 96 1.21 5.48 2.46
C ILE A 96 2.64 5.46 1.92
N ALA A 97 3.23 6.64 1.67
CA ALA A 97 4.60 6.75 1.18
C ALA A 97 5.58 5.97 2.08
N HIS A 98 5.51 6.14 3.40
CA HIS A 98 6.36 5.39 4.33
C HIS A 98 6.14 3.87 4.31
N SER A 99 4.90 3.42 4.09
CA SER A 99 4.61 1.98 3.99
C SER A 99 5.22 1.40 2.71
N VAL A 100 5.12 2.12 1.58
CA VAL A 100 5.80 1.77 0.32
C VAL A 100 7.32 1.74 0.48
N GLN A 101 7.90 2.73 1.16
CA GLN A 101 9.34 2.76 1.44
C GLN A 101 9.79 1.54 2.26
N LYS A 102 8.98 1.08 3.23
CA LYS A 102 9.29 -0.11 4.03
C LYS A 102 9.26 -1.39 3.18
N VAL A 103 8.26 -1.55 2.31
CA VAL A 103 8.20 -2.66 1.33
C VAL A 103 9.45 -2.65 0.46
N LEU A 104 9.78 -1.49 -0.12
CA LEU A 104 10.99 -1.32 -0.92
C LEU A 104 12.29 -1.45 -0.14
N ALA A 105 12.25 -1.54 1.19
CA ALA A 105 13.42 -1.74 2.04
C ALA A 105 13.49 -3.15 2.64
N TYR A 106 12.57 -4.07 2.29
CA TYR A 106 12.42 -5.37 2.94
C TYR A 106 12.21 -5.24 4.47
N LYS A 107 11.39 -4.26 4.88
CA LYS A 107 11.15 -3.93 6.30
C LYS A 107 9.72 -4.16 6.76
N THR A 108 8.90 -4.86 5.98
CA THR A 108 7.58 -5.30 6.45
C THR A 108 7.70 -6.65 7.15
N LYS A 109 6.78 -6.96 8.06
CA LYS A 109 6.83 -8.22 8.81
C LYS A 109 6.87 -9.45 7.89
N CYS A 110 6.02 -9.49 6.86
CA CYS A 110 5.98 -10.59 5.89
C CYS A 110 7.26 -10.73 5.04
N GLN A 111 8.16 -9.74 5.02
CA GLN A 111 9.45 -9.81 4.33
C GLN A 111 10.61 -10.13 5.27
N GLN A 112 10.47 -9.86 6.58
CA GLN A 112 11.52 -10.10 7.57
C GLN A 112 11.58 -11.56 8.04
N GLU A 113 10.48 -12.29 7.98
CA GLU A 113 10.46 -13.73 8.28
C GLU A 113 11.33 -14.56 7.32
N SER A 114 11.71 -14.00 6.16
CA SER A 114 12.66 -14.57 5.20
C SER A 114 14.13 -14.19 5.44
N ASP A 115 14.42 -13.20 6.29
CA ASP A 115 15.78 -12.69 6.51
C ASP A 115 16.50 -13.35 7.70
N GLU A 116 15.82 -14.16 8.53
CA GLU A 116 16.46 -14.89 9.65
C GLU A 116 17.46 -15.98 9.18
N ASP A 117 17.54 -16.26 7.87
CA ASP A 117 18.47 -17.24 7.29
C ASP A 117 19.48 -16.64 6.29
N ASN A 118 19.65 -15.31 6.23
CA ASN A 118 20.51 -14.69 5.19
C ASN A 118 21.54 -13.66 5.68
N GLU A 119 22.04 -13.83 6.90
CA GLU A 119 23.35 -13.30 7.30
C GLU A 119 24.25 -14.47 7.72
N GLU A 120 25.25 -14.77 6.87
CA GLU A 120 26.36 -15.71 7.11
C GLU A 120 26.05 -17.23 7.18
N ASN A 121 26.19 -17.91 6.03
CA ASN A 121 26.99 -19.13 5.79
C ASN A 121 26.32 -20.08 4.79
N GLY A 122 27.14 -20.64 3.90
CA GLY A 122 26.68 -21.57 2.87
C GLY A 122 26.21 -22.92 3.40
N GLY A 123 25.41 -23.59 2.56
CA GLY A 123 25.18 -25.03 2.57
C GLY A 123 24.37 -25.56 3.75
N GLY A 124 23.06 -25.73 3.54
CA GLY A 124 22.19 -26.45 4.48
C GLY A 124 20.88 -26.85 3.81
N GLU A 125 20.88 -28.05 3.23
CA GLU A 125 19.68 -28.73 2.74
C GLU A 125 18.65 -28.91 3.89
N GLY A 126 17.40 -28.52 3.66
CA GLY A 126 16.29 -28.97 4.49
C GLY A 126 15.19 -27.94 4.71
N ARG A 127 14.33 -27.73 3.71
CA ARG A 127 12.87 -27.50 3.85
C ARG A 127 12.23 -27.51 2.46
N ASP A 128 11.34 -28.47 2.27
CA ASP A 128 10.71 -28.83 1.01
C ASP A 128 9.79 -27.71 0.48
N GLN A 129 9.93 -27.41 -0.82
CA GLN A 129 8.96 -26.83 -1.77
C GLN A 129 8.33 -25.44 -1.58
N ASP A 130 8.34 -24.77 -0.42
CA ASP A 130 7.68 -23.44 -0.27
C ASP A 130 8.60 -22.21 -0.50
N GLY A 131 9.92 -22.39 -0.56
CA GLY A 131 10.87 -21.26 -0.71
C GLY A 131 10.90 -20.58 -2.09
N ARG A 132 10.33 -21.20 -3.13
CA ARG A 132 10.19 -20.59 -4.46
C ARG A 132 9.04 -19.59 -4.51
N ASP A 133 7.95 -19.90 -3.82
CA ASP A 133 6.76 -19.06 -3.76
C ASP A 133 7.04 -17.78 -2.97
N ASP A 134 7.82 -17.85 -1.89
CA ASP A 134 8.16 -16.69 -1.08
C ASP A 134 9.02 -15.66 -1.83
N ALA A 135 10.02 -16.11 -2.58
CA ALA A 135 10.84 -15.23 -3.42
C ALA A 135 10.02 -14.59 -4.55
N GLU A 136 9.04 -15.32 -5.11
CA GLU A 136 8.11 -14.80 -6.11
C GLU A 136 7.17 -13.74 -5.50
N TYR A 137 6.58 -14.01 -4.33
CA TYR A 137 5.75 -13.05 -3.62
C TYR A 137 6.53 -11.80 -3.20
N ASP A 138 7.79 -11.94 -2.77
CA ASP A 138 8.65 -10.81 -2.45
C ASP A 138 8.97 -9.98 -3.70
N ALA A 139 9.25 -10.62 -4.84
CA ALA A 139 9.42 -9.93 -6.11
C ALA A 139 8.13 -9.19 -6.52
N MET A 140 6.96 -9.78 -6.30
CA MET A 140 5.67 -9.13 -6.54
C MET A 140 5.44 -7.94 -5.60
N LEU A 141 5.73 -8.06 -4.31
CA LEU A 141 5.65 -6.95 -3.35
C LEU A 141 6.56 -5.79 -3.74
N ILE A 142 7.79 -6.07 -4.15
CA ILE A 142 8.72 -5.05 -4.66
C ILE A 142 8.21 -4.43 -5.95
N THR A 143 7.65 -5.23 -6.87
CA THR A 143 7.08 -4.74 -8.13
C THR A 143 5.91 -3.81 -7.86
N THR A 144 4.92 -4.23 -7.07
CA THR A 144 3.77 -3.39 -6.70
C THR A 144 4.20 -2.13 -5.93
N GLY A 145 5.17 -2.25 -5.01
CA GLY A 145 5.74 -1.09 -4.31
C GLY A 145 6.47 -0.12 -5.25
N GLY A 146 7.16 -0.64 -6.26
CA GLY A 146 7.83 0.15 -7.30
C GLY A 146 6.83 0.88 -8.20
N ASP A 147 5.76 0.21 -8.59
CA ASP A 147 4.64 0.74 -9.38
C ASP A 147 3.91 1.90 -8.69
N LEU A 148 3.94 1.95 -7.37
CA LEU A 148 3.38 3.07 -6.58
C LEU A 148 4.25 4.33 -6.63
N LEU A 149 5.55 4.22 -6.92
CA LEU A 149 6.45 5.38 -6.90
C LEU A 149 6.09 6.44 -7.96
N PRO A 150 5.81 6.09 -9.23
CA PRO A 150 5.32 7.07 -10.21
C PRO A 150 4.02 7.74 -9.79
N VAL A 151 3.08 6.99 -9.21
CA VAL A 151 1.78 7.51 -8.76
C VAL A 151 1.98 8.52 -7.62
N LEU A 152 2.73 8.14 -6.59
CA LEU A 152 3.08 9.01 -5.47
C LEU A 152 3.82 10.27 -5.94
N THR A 153 4.76 10.11 -6.88
CA THR A 153 5.54 11.24 -7.43
C THR A 153 4.64 12.20 -8.19
N SER A 154 3.74 11.70 -9.02
CA SER A 154 2.79 12.51 -9.78
C SER A 154 1.92 13.36 -8.85
N ILE A 155 1.33 12.73 -7.82
CA ILE A 155 0.49 13.42 -6.83
C ILE A 155 1.30 14.46 -6.05
N ALA A 156 2.49 14.10 -5.57
CA ALA A 156 3.36 14.98 -4.80
C ALA A 156 3.81 16.22 -5.59
N CYS A 157 4.17 16.03 -6.86
CA CYS A 157 4.51 17.13 -7.78
C CYS A 157 3.30 18.05 -8.03
N ALA A 158 2.13 17.48 -8.29
CA ALA A 158 0.91 18.26 -8.53
C ALA A 158 0.51 19.13 -7.33
N GLY A 159 0.77 18.66 -6.11
CA GLY A 159 0.45 19.39 -4.87
C GLY A 159 1.62 20.07 -4.17
N ASN A 160 2.81 20.14 -4.77
CA ASN A 160 4.02 20.75 -4.16
C ASN A 160 4.35 20.21 -2.76
N VAL A 161 4.27 18.90 -2.57
CA VAL A 161 4.50 18.23 -1.27
C VAL A 161 5.95 18.35 -0.81
N GLN A 162 6.17 19.04 0.30
CA GLN A 162 7.51 19.46 0.77
C GLN A 162 8.42 18.30 1.21
N PHE A 163 7.88 17.22 1.81
CA PHE A 163 8.70 16.11 2.28
C PHE A 163 9.20 15.20 1.14
N PHE A 164 8.54 15.27 -0.03
CA PHE A 164 8.68 14.26 -1.08
C PHE A 164 10.08 14.18 -1.71
N PRO A 165 10.84 15.28 -1.89
CA PRO A 165 12.24 15.20 -2.33
C PRO A 165 13.11 14.36 -1.38
N GLY A 166 12.93 14.51 -0.06
CA GLY A 166 13.64 13.70 0.94
C GLY A 166 13.22 12.23 0.90
N TYR A 167 11.92 11.98 0.68
CA TYR A 167 11.40 10.64 0.43
C TYR A 167 12.09 9.98 -0.77
N LEU A 168 12.15 10.64 -1.92
CA LEU A 168 12.82 10.13 -3.13
C LEU A 168 14.31 9.85 -2.89
N ALA A 169 15.02 10.78 -2.22
CA ALA A 169 16.43 10.59 -1.87
C ALA A 169 16.65 9.33 -1.02
N SER A 170 15.66 8.93 -0.21
CA SER A 170 15.72 7.70 0.58
C SER A 170 15.39 6.42 -0.21
N VAL A 171 14.64 6.52 -1.31
CA VAL A 171 14.15 5.38 -2.09
C VAL A 171 15.05 5.07 -3.29
N ILE A 172 15.54 6.10 -4.00
CA ILE A 172 16.37 5.95 -5.21
C ILE A 172 17.57 5.00 -4.99
N PRO A 173 18.38 5.13 -3.92
CA PRO A 173 19.51 4.23 -3.71
C PRO A 173 19.10 2.76 -3.53
N LYS A 174 17.88 2.51 -3.02
CA LYS A 174 17.36 1.14 -2.86
C LYS A 174 16.96 0.52 -4.20
N LEU A 175 16.41 1.32 -5.11
CA LEU A 175 16.11 0.88 -6.47
C LEU A 175 17.38 0.61 -7.27
N GLN A 176 18.38 1.49 -7.16
CA GLN A 176 19.65 1.36 -7.90
C GLN A 176 20.41 0.08 -7.54
N LYS A 177 20.31 -0.40 -6.30
CA LYS A 177 20.91 -1.68 -5.87
C LYS A 177 20.28 -2.92 -6.53
N ARG A 178 19.15 -2.76 -7.23
CA ARG A 178 18.37 -3.85 -7.86
C ARG A 178 18.48 -3.84 -9.39
N LEU A 179 19.24 -2.92 -9.96
CA LEU A 179 19.63 -2.87 -11.36
C LEU A 179 20.99 -3.56 -11.55
#